data_AF-A0A947HVY8-F1
#
_entry.id   AF-A0A947HVY8-F1
#
_cell.length_a   1.000
_cell.length_b   1.000
_cell.length_c   1.000
_cell.angle_alpha   90.00
_cell.angle_beta   90.00
_cell.angle_gamma   90.00
#
_symmetry.space_group_name_H-M   'P 1'
#
loop_
_entity.id
_entity.type
_entity.pdbx_description
1 polymer ?
#
loop_
_entity_poly.entity_id
_entity_poly.type
_entity_poly.pdbx_seq_one_letter_code
_entity_poly.pdbx_strand_id
1 'polypeptide(L)'
;LDCNLAHVQPTGAYHYHGVPTSFVPTAPAVRFIGWAADGYPIVALFGYDEATNASSEVRELLASWQLKSGTRPSGDAGPGGTYDGTFGADWEYVQGSGDLDQCNGRNGAYEDASGKVVTGYHYVLTRTFPYIPRCTTAAADASFTQGDGGMPPGGGGIPTCAPGQTKCCGDGVCDGPETAANCAADCS
;
A
#
# COMPACT_ATOMS: atom_id res chain seq x y z
N LEU A 1 -2.66 4.73 -13.37
CA LEU A 1 -1.87 3.87 -12.48
C LEU A 1 -0.83 3.21 -13.35
N ASP A 2 0.41 3.18 -12.89
CA ASP A 2 1.54 2.59 -13.57
C ASP A 2 1.63 1.07 -13.33
N CYS A 3 2.72 0.45 -13.78
CA CYS A 3 3.01 -0.98 -13.57
C CYS A 3 3.10 -1.39 -12.09
N ASN A 4 3.32 -0.42 -11.19
CA ASN A 4 3.37 -0.62 -9.73
C ASN A 4 2.07 -0.25 -9.02
N LEU A 5 0.98 -0.02 -9.77
CA LEU A 5 -0.31 0.40 -9.22
C LEU A 5 -0.24 1.76 -8.53
N ALA A 6 0.57 2.69 -9.04
CA ALA A 6 0.81 4.01 -8.48
C ALA A 6 0.63 5.14 -9.49
N HIS A 7 0.66 6.39 -9.04
CA HIS A 7 0.78 7.54 -9.92
C HIS A 7 1.35 8.76 -9.19
N VAL A 8 1.86 9.70 -9.97
CA VAL A 8 2.20 11.05 -9.49
C VAL A 8 0.95 11.89 -9.30
N GLN A 9 0.83 12.60 -8.18
CA GLN A 9 -0.21 13.61 -7.96
C GLN A 9 0.25 14.97 -8.51
N PRO A 10 -0.65 15.97 -8.67
CA PRO A 10 -0.29 17.26 -9.27
C PRO A 10 0.88 18.01 -8.61
N THR A 11 1.20 17.71 -7.35
CA THR A 11 2.34 18.28 -6.61
C THR A 11 3.67 17.57 -6.89
N GLY A 12 3.70 16.55 -7.75
CA GLY A 12 4.89 15.75 -8.01
C GLY A 12 5.12 14.59 -7.04
N ALA A 13 4.27 14.40 -6.02
CA ALA A 13 4.39 13.26 -5.10
C ALA A 13 3.83 11.98 -5.74
N TYR A 14 4.62 10.91 -5.71
CA TYR A 14 4.24 9.61 -6.25
C TYR A 14 3.65 8.72 -5.14
N HIS A 15 2.48 8.11 -5.38
CA HIS A 15 1.80 7.28 -4.38
C HIS A 15 1.15 6.04 -4.98
N TYR A 16 1.13 4.98 -4.18
CA TYR A 16 0.66 3.65 -4.55
C TYR A 16 -0.81 3.43 -4.14
N HIS A 17 -1.58 2.82 -5.03
CA HIS A 17 -2.96 2.35 -4.82
C HIS A 17 -3.04 0.82 -4.66
N GLY A 18 -1.90 0.13 -4.77
CA GLY A 18 -1.79 -1.31 -4.59
C GLY A 18 -0.37 -1.71 -4.18
N VAL A 19 -0.15 -3.02 -4.07
CA VAL A 19 1.17 -3.55 -3.71
C VAL A 19 2.14 -3.28 -4.88
N PRO A 20 3.28 -2.61 -4.64
CA PRO A 20 4.21 -2.20 -5.68
C PRO A 20 4.92 -3.41 -6.30
N THR A 21 4.49 -3.81 -7.49
CA THR A 21 4.91 -5.05 -8.15
C THR A 21 6.43 -5.21 -8.22
N SER A 22 7.18 -4.16 -8.59
CA SER A 22 8.64 -4.23 -8.73
C SER A 22 9.40 -4.32 -7.40
N PHE A 23 8.79 -3.90 -6.29
CA PHE A 23 9.40 -3.96 -4.96
C PHE A 23 9.09 -5.26 -4.21
N VAL A 24 8.13 -6.04 -4.71
CA VAL A 24 7.76 -7.33 -4.15
C VAL A 24 8.79 -8.40 -4.52
N PRO A 25 9.35 -9.13 -3.54
CA PRO A 25 10.19 -10.29 -3.82
C PRO A 25 9.46 -11.35 -4.64
N THR A 26 10.11 -11.88 -5.69
CA THR A 26 9.58 -12.99 -6.50
C THR A 26 9.68 -14.35 -5.82
N ALA A 27 10.48 -14.44 -4.76
CA ALA A 27 10.63 -15.59 -3.87
C ALA A 27 10.54 -15.13 -2.41
N PRO A 28 10.20 -16.01 -1.45
CA PRO A 28 10.08 -15.63 -0.04
C PRO A 28 11.35 -14.97 0.49
N ALA A 29 11.24 -13.69 0.82
CA ALA A 29 12.32 -12.90 1.40
C ALA A 29 11.72 -11.74 2.20
N VAL A 30 12.20 -11.53 3.43
CA VAL A 30 11.78 -10.37 4.22
C VAL A 30 12.42 -9.13 3.61
N ARG A 31 11.61 -8.17 3.17
CA ARG A 31 12.12 -6.99 2.46
C ARG A 31 11.50 -5.70 2.97
N PHE A 32 12.34 -4.81 3.49
CA PHE A 32 11.98 -3.42 3.76
C PHE A 32 11.66 -2.70 2.45
N ILE A 33 10.58 -1.90 2.45
CA ILE A 33 10.18 -1.10 1.29
C ILE A 33 9.88 0.37 1.63
N GLY A 34 9.88 0.75 2.90
CA GLY A 34 9.62 2.13 3.29
C GLY A 34 9.19 2.30 4.74
N TRP A 35 8.82 3.53 5.07
CA TRP A 35 8.35 3.93 6.39
C TRP A 35 6.89 4.37 6.31
N ALA A 36 6.09 3.98 7.30
CA ALA A 36 4.77 4.53 7.52
C ALA A 36 4.86 5.92 8.17
N ALA A 37 3.77 6.67 8.13
CA ALA A 37 3.70 8.03 8.64
C ALA A 37 4.02 8.14 10.15
N ASP A 38 3.79 7.07 10.90
CA ASP A 38 4.05 6.98 12.34
C ASP A 38 5.46 6.42 12.67
N GLY A 39 6.32 6.29 11.66
CA GLY A 39 7.72 5.93 11.82
C GLY A 39 7.99 4.43 11.92
N TYR A 40 6.99 3.57 11.80
CA TYR A 40 7.22 2.12 11.71
C TYR A 40 7.58 1.69 10.28
N PRO A 41 8.45 0.68 10.12
CA PRO A 41 8.85 0.19 8.82
C PRO A 41 7.72 -0.62 8.18
N ILE A 42 7.73 -0.65 6.85
CA ILE A 42 6.84 -1.44 6.02
C ILE A 42 7.68 -2.51 5.30
N VAL A 43 7.24 -3.76 5.40
CA VAL A 43 7.83 -4.89 4.66
C VAL A 43 6.86 -5.46 3.64
N ALA A 44 7.40 -6.03 2.56
CA ALA A 44 6.61 -6.55 1.45
C ALA A 44 6.33 -8.06 1.58
N LEU A 45 5.05 -8.42 1.76
CA LEU A 45 4.44 -9.77 1.66
C LEU A 45 4.95 -10.86 2.61
N PHE A 46 6.25 -10.95 2.84
CA PHE A 46 6.89 -12.08 3.49
C PHE A 46 7.49 -11.70 4.85
N GLY A 47 7.51 -12.68 5.74
CA GLY A 47 8.15 -12.58 7.04
C GLY A 47 8.54 -13.96 7.55
N TYR A 48 9.28 -13.98 8.65
CA TYR A 48 9.56 -15.20 9.40
C TYR A 48 8.26 -15.84 9.89
N ASP A 49 8.11 -17.16 9.70
CA ASP A 49 6.96 -17.95 10.16
C ASP A 49 6.77 -17.80 11.67
N GLU A 50 7.85 -18.02 12.42
CA GLU A 50 7.91 -17.65 13.82
C GLU A 50 8.37 -16.19 13.93
N ALA A 51 7.45 -15.29 14.29
CA ALA A 51 7.69 -13.85 14.28
C ALA A 51 8.95 -13.42 15.05
N THR A 52 9.31 -14.11 16.14
CA THR A 52 10.48 -13.77 16.98
C THR A 52 11.75 -14.56 16.63
N ASN A 53 11.73 -15.40 15.60
CA ASN A 53 12.84 -16.27 15.24
C ASN A 53 13.27 -16.05 13.79
N ALA A 54 14.34 -15.28 13.61
CA ALA A 54 14.92 -14.97 12.31
C ALA A 54 15.61 -16.18 11.62
N SER A 55 15.69 -17.33 12.29
CA SER A 55 16.16 -18.59 11.69
C SER A 55 15.02 -19.50 11.25
N SER A 56 13.76 -19.10 11.48
CA SER A 56 12.60 -19.83 10.96
C SER A 56 12.42 -19.62 9.46
N GLU A 57 11.57 -20.44 8.85
CA GLU A 57 11.22 -20.31 7.43
C GLU A 57 10.66 -18.91 7.14
N VAL A 58 10.96 -18.39 5.95
CA VAL A 58 10.31 -17.17 5.45
C VAL A 58 9.14 -17.60 4.57
N ARG A 59 7.94 -17.10 4.90
CA ARG A 59 6.72 -17.37 4.13
C ARG A 59 5.87 -16.12 3.98
N GLU A 60 4.86 -16.21 3.11
CA GLU A 60 3.88 -15.14 2.96
C GLU A 60 3.09 -14.99 4.26
N LEU A 61 2.92 -13.74 4.72
CA LEU A 61 2.14 -13.41 5.89
C LEU A 61 0.70 -13.06 5.48
N LEU A 62 -0.26 -13.57 6.23
CA LEU A 62 -1.68 -13.42 5.95
C LEU A 62 -2.30 -12.33 6.82
N ALA A 63 -3.10 -11.46 6.20
CA ALA A 63 -3.93 -10.52 6.93
C ALA A 63 -5.01 -11.24 7.74
N SER A 64 -5.33 -10.70 8.92
CA SER A 64 -6.43 -11.22 9.75
C SER A 64 -7.77 -10.56 9.41
N TRP A 65 -8.04 -10.36 8.12
CA TRP A 65 -9.27 -9.72 7.62
C TRP A 65 -10.04 -10.68 6.72
N GLN A 66 -11.35 -10.75 6.93
CA GLN A 66 -12.24 -11.65 6.20
C GLN A 66 -13.38 -10.87 5.56
N LEU A 67 -13.84 -11.37 4.40
CA LEU A 67 -15.00 -10.81 3.74
C LEU A 67 -16.26 -11.18 4.53
N LYS A 68 -17.05 -10.17 4.89
CA LYS A 68 -18.35 -10.39 5.54
C LYS A 68 -19.27 -11.19 4.62
N SER A 69 -20.15 -11.98 5.21
CA SER A 69 -21.22 -12.66 4.47
C SER A 69 -22.52 -11.86 4.50
N GLY A 70 -23.39 -12.06 3.50
CA GLY A 70 -24.71 -11.44 3.44
C GLY A 70 -24.76 -10.17 2.59
N THR A 71 -25.65 -9.24 2.95
CA THR A 71 -25.97 -8.04 2.16
C THR A 71 -25.71 -6.75 2.91
N ARG A 72 -25.20 -5.75 2.19
CA ARG A 72 -24.98 -4.39 2.69
C ARG A 72 -26.32 -3.70 2.99
N PRO A 73 -26.32 -2.73 3.93
CA PRO A 73 -27.41 -1.76 4.04
C PRO A 73 -27.65 -1.02 2.72
N SER A 74 -28.90 -0.65 2.46
CA SER A 74 -29.34 0.07 1.26
C SER A 74 -29.93 1.45 1.59
N GLY A 75 -30.03 2.32 0.59
CA GLY A 75 -30.59 3.68 0.75
C GLY A 75 -29.60 4.61 1.43
N ASP A 76 -30.07 5.45 2.35
CA ASP A 76 -29.21 6.41 3.06
C ASP A 76 -28.14 5.74 3.94
N ALA A 77 -28.32 4.45 4.26
CA ALA A 77 -27.40 3.67 5.07
C ALA A 77 -26.30 2.96 4.26
N GLY A 78 -26.40 2.91 2.92
CA GLY A 78 -25.38 2.26 2.10
C GLY A 78 -25.78 1.90 0.66
N PRO A 79 -24.81 1.42 -0.13
CA PRO A 79 -25.00 1.15 -1.55
C PRO A 79 -25.82 -0.12 -1.86
N GLY A 80 -26.18 -0.93 -0.86
CA GLY A 80 -26.86 -2.21 -1.04
C GLY A 80 -25.99 -3.26 -1.75
N GLY A 81 -26.62 -4.38 -2.12
CA GLY A 81 -25.95 -5.53 -2.74
C GLY A 81 -25.29 -6.47 -1.73
N THR A 82 -24.59 -7.49 -2.22
CA THR A 82 -23.86 -8.47 -1.39
C THR A 82 -22.50 -7.93 -0.98
N TYR A 83 -21.99 -8.29 0.20
CA TYR A 83 -20.58 -8.08 0.52
C TYR A 83 -19.70 -8.87 -0.47
N ASP A 84 -19.04 -8.17 -1.37
CA ASP A 84 -18.23 -8.75 -2.46
C ASP A 84 -16.77 -8.27 -2.46
N GLY A 85 -16.41 -7.42 -1.49
CA GLY A 85 -15.05 -6.90 -1.30
C GLY A 85 -14.80 -5.56 -1.99
N THR A 86 -15.78 -5.02 -2.72
CA THR A 86 -15.69 -3.71 -3.39
C THR A 86 -15.40 -2.58 -2.40
N PHE A 87 -15.96 -2.63 -1.19
CA PHE A 87 -15.79 -1.58 -0.19
C PHE A 87 -14.96 -2.08 0.99
N GLY A 88 -14.14 -1.20 1.59
CA GLY A 88 -13.42 -1.55 2.83
C GLY A 88 -14.37 -1.96 3.96
N ALA A 89 -15.59 -1.41 3.98
CA ALA A 89 -16.64 -1.78 4.93
C ALA A 89 -17.17 -3.22 4.76
N ASP A 90 -16.84 -3.89 3.65
CA ASP A 90 -17.20 -5.30 3.41
C ASP A 90 -16.33 -6.26 4.20
N TRP A 91 -15.22 -5.79 4.74
CA TRP A 91 -14.26 -6.60 5.47
C TRP A 91 -14.43 -6.43 6.97
N GLU A 92 -14.15 -7.49 7.72
CA GLU A 92 -14.06 -7.46 9.17
C GLU A 92 -12.74 -8.05 9.65
N TYR A 93 -12.19 -7.47 10.71
CA TYR A 93 -11.02 -7.99 11.37
C TYR A 93 -11.42 -9.17 12.25
N VAL A 94 -10.75 -10.31 12.05
CA VAL A 94 -10.95 -11.54 12.81
C VAL A 94 -9.62 -11.91 13.46
N GLN A 95 -9.47 -11.56 14.74
CA GLN A 95 -8.22 -11.77 15.46
C GLN A 95 -7.75 -13.23 15.36
N GLY A 96 -6.49 -13.41 14.93
CA GLY A 96 -5.86 -14.72 14.80
C GLY A 96 -6.28 -15.54 13.59
N SER A 97 -7.06 -14.98 12.65
CA SER A 97 -7.36 -15.65 11.38
C SER A 97 -6.18 -15.64 10.40
N GLY A 98 -5.20 -14.78 10.64
CA GLY A 98 -3.93 -14.69 9.93
C GLY A 98 -2.79 -14.34 10.91
N ASP A 99 -1.70 -13.80 10.36
CA ASP A 99 -0.47 -13.49 11.09
C ASP A 99 -0.44 -12.07 11.66
N LEU A 100 -1.31 -11.20 11.15
CA LEU A 100 -1.22 -9.76 11.32
C LEU A 100 -2.35 -9.20 12.19
N ASP A 101 -2.08 -8.07 12.84
CA ASP A 101 -3.07 -7.35 13.62
C ASP A 101 -4.03 -6.52 12.73
N GLN A 102 -4.91 -5.75 13.38
CA GLN A 102 -5.91 -4.94 12.69
C GLN A 102 -5.31 -3.84 11.80
N CYS A 103 -4.09 -3.37 12.09
CA CYS A 103 -3.38 -2.41 11.25
C CYS A 103 -2.48 -3.08 10.21
N ASN A 104 -2.61 -4.40 10.03
CA ASN A 104 -1.83 -5.20 9.10
C ASN A 104 -0.33 -5.20 9.43
N GLY A 105 0.02 -5.17 10.72
CA GLY A 105 1.39 -5.32 11.18
C GLY A 105 1.53 -6.39 12.26
N ARG A 106 2.76 -6.55 12.75
CA ARG A 106 3.09 -7.46 13.85
C ARG A 106 4.37 -7.03 14.55
N ASN A 107 4.57 -7.50 15.78
CA ASN A 107 5.87 -7.48 16.43
C ASN A 107 6.68 -8.70 16.00
N GLY A 108 7.94 -8.49 15.58
CA GLY A 108 8.80 -9.59 15.20
C GLY A 108 10.13 -9.15 14.59
N ALA A 109 10.90 -10.12 14.12
CA ALA A 109 12.10 -9.90 13.35
C ALA A 109 11.74 -9.44 11.94
N TYR A 110 12.50 -8.46 11.43
CA TYR A 110 12.38 -7.96 10.06
C TYR A 110 13.73 -7.41 9.58
N GLU A 111 13.87 -7.25 8.26
CA GLU A 111 15.03 -6.59 7.65
C GLU A 111 14.83 -5.06 7.67
N ASP A 112 15.76 -4.30 8.22
CA ASP A 112 15.72 -2.82 8.18
C ASP A 112 16.21 -2.25 6.84
N ALA A 113 16.19 -0.92 6.70
CA ALA A 113 16.61 -0.23 5.47
C ALA A 113 18.08 -0.49 5.06
N SER A 114 18.91 -1.04 5.96
CA SER A 114 20.30 -1.40 5.67
C SER A 114 20.50 -2.87 5.29
N GLY A 115 19.42 -3.66 5.27
CA GLY A 115 19.51 -5.11 5.07
C GLY A 115 19.78 -5.90 6.34
N LYS A 116 19.75 -5.25 7.53
CA LYS A 116 20.06 -5.90 8.79
C LYS A 116 18.78 -6.44 9.44
N VAL A 117 18.85 -7.67 9.94
CA VAL A 117 17.77 -8.22 10.76
C VAL A 117 17.74 -7.53 12.13
N VAL A 118 16.60 -6.93 12.44
CA VAL A 118 16.29 -6.29 13.72
C VAL A 118 14.93 -6.78 14.25
N THR A 119 14.52 -6.38 15.44
CA THR A 119 13.24 -6.78 16.03
C THR A 119 12.43 -5.56 16.45
N GLY A 120 11.15 -5.55 16.12
CA GLY A 120 10.23 -4.48 16.45
C GLY A 120 8.88 -4.67 15.77
N TYR A 121 7.99 -3.72 15.99
CA TYR A 121 6.75 -3.65 15.24
C TYR A 121 7.02 -3.19 13.81
N HIS A 122 6.38 -3.84 12.84
CA HIS A 122 6.46 -3.50 11.43
C HIS A 122 5.12 -3.76 10.76
N TYR A 123 4.77 -2.92 9.80
CA TYR A 123 3.64 -3.15 8.93
C TYR A 123 4.02 -4.07 7.78
N VAL A 124 3.03 -4.77 7.25
CA VAL A 124 3.21 -5.74 6.17
C VAL A 124 2.24 -5.41 5.05
N LEU A 125 2.72 -5.34 3.80
CA LEU A 125 1.85 -5.38 2.64
C LEU A 125 1.35 -6.81 2.42
N THR A 126 0.11 -6.99 1.98
CA THR A 126 -0.50 -8.31 1.78
C THR A 126 -1.14 -8.45 0.40
N ARG A 127 -1.31 -9.68 -0.08
CA ARG A 127 -2.06 -9.93 -1.34
C ARG A 127 -3.57 -9.86 -1.18
N THR A 128 -4.06 -9.92 0.06
CA THR A 128 -5.47 -9.78 0.40
C THR A 128 -5.70 -8.47 1.13
N PHE A 129 -6.97 -8.07 1.27
CA PHE A 129 -7.35 -6.91 2.05
C PHE A 129 -6.64 -6.92 3.43
N PRO A 130 -6.05 -5.78 3.86
CA PRO A 130 -6.19 -4.44 3.29
C PRO A 130 -5.20 -4.07 2.17
N TYR A 131 -4.34 -4.99 1.74
CA TYR A 131 -3.25 -4.81 0.77
C TYR A 131 -2.13 -3.86 1.25
N ILE A 132 -2.52 -2.65 1.63
CA ILE A 132 -1.71 -1.61 2.25
C ILE A 132 -2.32 -1.33 3.64
N PRO A 133 -1.52 -1.23 4.72
CA PRO A 133 -1.97 -0.85 6.05
C PRO A 133 -2.91 0.37 6.05
N ARG A 134 -4.03 0.30 6.78
CA ARG A 134 -5.07 1.36 6.81
C ARG A 134 -5.21 2.08 8.14
N CYS A 135 -4.37 1.75 9.12
CA CYS A 135 -4.26 2.52 10.36
C CYS A 135 -2.81 2.61 10.81
N THR A 136 -2.54 3.64 11.60
CA THR A 136 -1.28 3.80 12.32
C THR A 136 -1.44 3.34 13.77
N THR A 137 -0.38 2.81 14.34
CA THR A 137 -0.32 2.34 15.74
C THR A 137 0.30 3.39 16.65
N ALA A 138 0.97 4.38 16.07
CA ALA A 138 1.44 5.58 16.75
C ALA A 138 0.95 6.86 16.05
N ALA A 139 1.29 8.00 16.63
CA ALA A 139 1.01 9.31 16.05
C ALA A 139 1.81 9.48 14.75
N ALA A 140 1.14 9.85 13.67
CA ALA A 140 1.81 10.24 12.44
C ALA A 140 2.68 11.48 12.68
N ASP A 141 3.85 11.51 12.04
CA ASP A 141 4.73 12.68 12.04
C ASP A 141 4.02 13.86 11.37
N ALA A 142 4.26 15.07 11.88
CA ALA A 142 3.61 16.28 11.39
C ALA A 142 3.90 16.56 9.90
N SER A 143 5.00 16.05 9.35
CA SER A 143 5.30 16.12 7.91
C SER A 143 4.28 15.39 7.02
N PHE A 144 3.51 14.45 7.58
CA PHE A 144 2.40 13.77 6.90
C PHE A 144 1.06 14.48 7.06
N THR A 145 0.99 15.56 7.84
CA THR A 145 -0.19 16.41 7.82
C THR A 145 -0.26 17.08 6.45
N GLN A 146 -1.33 16.80 5.72
CA GLN A 146 -1.70 17.63 4.59
C GLN A 146 -2.03 18.99 5.20
N GLY A 147 -1.09 19.93 5.17
CA GLY A 147 -1.36 21.30 5.56
C GLY A 147 -2.61 21.81 4.83
N ASP A 148 -3.20 22.90 5.30
CA ASP A 148 -4.47 23.50 4.84
C ASP A 148 -4.56 23.83 3.33
N GLY A 149 -3.61 23.40 2.50
CA GLY A 149 -3.60 23.44 1.05
C GLY A 149 -4.63 22.50 0.40
N GLY A 150 -5.90 22.63 0.78
CA GLY A 150 -6.97 22.50 -0.21
C GLY A 150 -6.65 23.44 -1.37
N MET A 151 -6.41 22.87 -2.55
CA MET A 151 -5.81 23.60 -3.64
C MET A 151 -6.72 24.76 -4.13
N PRO A 152 -6.23 26.01 -4.18
CA PRO A 152 -6.79 26.99 -5.10
C PRO A 152 -6.56 26.50 -6.54
N PRO A 153 -7.54 26.65 -7.45
CA PRO A 153 -7.41 26.15 -8.82
C PRO A 153 -6.30 26.92 -9.55
N GLY A 154 -5.18 26.26 -9.82
CA GLY A 154 -4.15 26.76 -10.74
C GLY A 154 -2.73 26.80 -10.16
N GLY A 155 -2.02 25.67 -10.27
CA GLY A 155 -0.55 25.65 -10.26
C GLY A 155 -0.05 25.68 -11.71
N GLY A 156 0.48 26.83 -12.14
CA GLY A 156 0.97 27.04 -13.50
C GLY A 156 2.21 26.21 -13.83
N GLY A 157 2.32 25.79 -15.10
CA GLY A 157 3.52 25.20 -15.68
C GLY A 157 3.37 23.77 -16.23
N ILE A 158 2.24 23.12 -16.03
CA ILE A 158 2.00 21.76 -16.55
C ILE A 158 1.36 21.85 -17.94
N PRO A 159 2.01 21.38 -19.03
CA PRO A 159 1.35 21.24 -20.33
C PRO A 159 0.04 20.46 -20.22
N THR A 160 -1.05 21.00 -20.76
CA THR A 160 -2.35 20.33 -20.84
C THR A 160 -2.28 19.19 -21.85
N CYS A 161 -2.47 17.95 -21.40
CA CYS A 161 -2.54 16.79 -22.28
C CYS A 161 -3.86 16.77 -23.07
N ALA A 162 -3.83 16.23 -24.30
CA ALA A 162 -5.04 16.05 -25.08
C ALA A 162 -5.92 14.91 -24.49
N PRO A 163 -7.22 14.85 -24.81
CA PRO A 163 -8.07 13.74 -24.41
C PRO A 163 -7.47 12.39 -24.82
N GLY A 164 -7.28 11.48 -23.85
CA GLY A 164 -6.61 10.19 -24.06
C GLY A 164 -5.11 10.18 -23.76
N GLN A 165 -4.53 11.32 -23.39
CA GLN A 165 -3.14 11.42 -22.93
C GLN A 165 -3.07 11.76 -21.43
N THR A 166 -2.07 11.21 -20.76
CA THR A 166 -1.79 11.33 -19.33
C THR A 166 -0.29 11.52 -19.09
N LYS A 167 0.09 12.25 -18.03
CA LYS A 167 1.49 12.42 -17.62
C LYS A 167 1.97 11.32 -16.69
N CYS A 168 1.81 10.12 -17.19
CA CYS A 168 2.07 8.89 -16.47
C CYS A 168 3.57 8.60 -16.65
N CYS A 169 4.47 9.30 -15.93
CA CYS A 169 5.91 8.98 -15.73
C CYS A 169 6.61 10.11 -14.92
N GLY A 170 5.95 11.24 -14.66
CA GLY A 170 6.59 12.40 -14.01
C GLY A 170 7.68 13.11 -14.83
N ASP A 171 7.94 12.64 -16.06
CA ASP A 171 8.92 13.18 -17.02
C ASP A 171 8.44 14.47 -17.73
N GLY A 172 7.19 14.86 -17.50
CA GLY A 172 6.56 16.04 -18.07
C GLY A 172 5.95 15.83 -19.47
N VAL A 173 6.08 14.63 -20.04
CA VAL A 173 5.56 14.25 -21.37
C VAL A 173 4.11 13.77 -21.27
N CYS A 174 3.30 14.07 -22.29
CA CYS A 174 1.91 13.63 -22.37
C CYS A 174 1.82 12.42 -23.31
N ASP A 175 1.70 11.23 -22.76
CA ASP A 175 1.58 9.96 -23.51
C ASP A 175 0.31 9.18 -23.13
N GLY A 176 0.12 7.99 -23.68
CA GLY A 176 -0.95 7.07 -23.27
C GLY A 176 -0.70 6.44 -21.89
N PRO A 177 -1.42 5.35 -21.55
CA PRO A 177 -1.18 4.59 -20.32
C PRO A 177 0.30 4.18 -20.16
N GLU A 178 0.79 4.18 -18.91
CA GLU A 178 2.11 3.63 -18.54
C GLU A 178 2.21 2.15 -18.92
N THR A 179 3.25 1.83 -19.66
CA THR A 179 3.67 0.48 -20.01
C THR A 179 5.17 0.38 -19.80
N ALA A 180 5.69 -0.83 -19.69
CA ALA A 180 7.14 -1.06 -19.68
C ALA A 180 7.88 -0.51 -20.92
N ALA A 181 7.17 -0.22 -22.01
CA ALA A 181 7.75 0.29 -23.25
C ALA A 181 7.93 1.82 -23.26
N ASN A 182 6.97 2.58 -22.70
CA ASN A 182 7.02 4.05 -22.64
C ASN A 182 7.46 4.60 -21.28
N CYS A 183 7.40 3.80 -20.21
CA CYS A 183 7.84 4.18 -18.86
C CYS A 183 8.80 3.15 -18.27
N ALA A 184 9.88 2.84 -19.00
CA ALA A 184 10.81 1.79 -18.60
C ALA A 184 11.45 2.03 -17.22
N ALA A 185 11.69 3.29 -16.83
CA ALA A 185 12.31 3.62 -15.55
C ALA A 185 11.40 3.34 -14.34
N ASP A 186 10.09 3.58 -14.46
CA ASP A 186 9.13 3.32 -13.40
C ASP A 186 8.67 1.85 -13.41
N CYS A 187 8.72 1.18 -14.57
CA CYS A 187 8.32 -0.21 -14.75
C CYS A 187 9.47 -1.24 -14.69
N SER A 188 10.72 -0.85 -14.37
CA SER A 188 11.89 -1.75 -14.24
C SER A 188 12.24 -2.12 -12.81
#